data_AF-A0A5M3VYZ1-F1
#
_entry.id   AF-A0A5M3VYZ1-F1
#
_cell.length_a   1.000
_cell.length_b   1.000
_cell.length_c   1.000
_cell.angle_alpha   90.00
_cell.angle_beta   90.00
_cell.angle_gamma   90.00
#
_symmetry.space_group_name_H-M   'P 1'
#
loop_
_entity.id
_entity.type
_entity.pdbx_description
1 polymer ?
#
loop_
_entity_poly.entity_id
_entity_poly.type
_entity_poly.pdbx_seq_one_letter_code
_entity_poly.pdbx_strand_id
1 'polypeptide(L)'
;MTPIVNMAKNHYIQASFEWCEATGKIAFASDEGEEVRAEDFNRLALAQFSCVWWRDVVQRIDHEELDGAEAILRTRRDAERSLLRRSICYGELFAQAMEQARRQAALQFLKTTQELADAVTNSAPSSPQPAIPATVPSTSADDAATQASGRNDT
;
A
#
# COMPACT_ATOMS: atom_id res chain seq x y z
N MET A 1 0.56 -16.76 -8.68
CA MET A 1 -0.10 -15.48 -8.36
C MET A 1 0.42 -15.04 -7.00
N THR A 2 1.04 -13.86 -6.91
CA THR A 2 1.69 -13.38 -5.68
C THR A 2 0.63 -13.01 -4.63
N PRO A 3 0.92 -13.13 -3.32
CA PRO A 3 -0.04 -12.84 -2.25
C PRO A 3 -0.61 -11.41 -2.35
N ILE A 4 0.22 -10.45 -2.77
CA ILE A 4 -0.17 -9.06 -2.95
C ILE A 4 -1.25 -8.87 -4.03
N VAL A 5 -1.22 -9.67 -5.11
CA VAL A 5 -2.23 -9.63 -6.18
C VAL A 5 -3.57 -10.19 -5.67
N ASN A 6 -3.56 -11.29 -4.92
CA ASN A 6 -4.77 -11.81 -4.29
C ASN A 6 -5.40 -10.79 -3.35
N MET A 7 -4.59 -10.11 -2.55
CA MET A 7 -5.07 -9.08 -1.62
C MET A 7 -5.67 -7.89 -2.35
N ALA A 8 -5.03 -7.40 -3.42
CA ALA A 8 -5.58 -6.32 -4.24
C ALA A 8 -6.94 -6.69 -4.85
N LYS A 9 -7.08 -7.90 -5.39
CA LYS A 9 -8.35 -8.40 -5.92
C LYS A 9 -9.41 -8.56 -4.82
N ASN A 10 -9.04 -9.05 -3.64
CA ASN A 10 -9.96 -9.16 -2.51
C ASN A 10 -10.46 -7.79 -2.04
N HIS A 11 -9.58 -6.78 -1.95
CA HIS A 11 -9.99 -5.42 -1.63
C HIS A 11 -10.91 -4.81 -2.69
N TYR A 12 -10.65 -5.07 -3.97
CA TYR A 12 -11.54 -4.66 -5.04
C TYR A 12 -12.92 -5.32 -4.92
N ILE A 13 -12.97 -6.64 -4.71
CA ILE A 13 -14.23 -7.38 -4.52
C ILE A 13 -15.00 -6.80 -3.33
N GLN A 14 -14.35 -6.62 -2.18
CA GLN A 14 -14.97 -6.05 -0.99
C GLN A 14 -15.54 -4.65 -1.24
N ALA A 15 -14.75 -3.76 -1.83
CA ALA A 15 -15.20 -2.40 -2.15
C ALA A 15 -16.35 -2.39 -3.19
N SER A 16 -16.34 -3.33 -4.14
CA SER A 16 -17.43 -3.48 -5.11
C SER A 16 -18.73 -3.94 -4.44
N PHE A 17 -18.64 -4.87 -3.47
CA PHE A 17 -19.80 -5.34 -2.71
C PHE A 17 -20.38 -4.20 -1.86
N GLU A 18 -19.54 -3.47 -1.12
CA GLU A 18 -19.97 -2.33 -0.31
C GLU A 18 -20.63 -1.23 -1.16
N TRP A 19 -20.10 -0.97 -2.37
CA TRP A 19 -20.70 -0.01 -3.28
C TRP A 19 -22.07 -0.47 -3.79
N CYS A 20 -22.20 -1.74 -4.19
CA CYS A 20 -23.48 -2.34 -4.59
C CYS A 20 -24.50 -2.33 -3.45
N GLU A 21 -24.09 -2.68 -2.22
CA GLU A 21 -24.93 -2.67 -1.03
C GLU A 21 -25.44 -1.26 -0.72
N ALA A 22 -24.56 -0.26 -0.71
CA ALA A 22 -24.93 1.13 -0.47
C ALA A 22 -25.89 1.66 -1.55
N THR A 23 -25.66 1.28 -2.81
CA THR A 23 -26.54 1.64 -3.94
C THR A 23 -27.92 1.00 -3.76
N GLY A 24 -27.96 -0.30 -3.45
CA GLY A 24 -29.20 -1.04 -3.22
C GLY A 24 -30.01 -0.48 -2.06
N LYS A 25 -29.33 -0.07 -0.97
CA LYS A 25 -29.99 0.56 0.18
C LYS A 25 -30.70 1.87 -0.19
N ILE A 26 -30.04 2.73 -0.97
CA ILE A 26 -30.62 4.00 -1.41
C ILE A 26 -31.77 3.77 -2.39
N ALA A 27 -31.61 2.83 -3.34
CA ALA A 27 -32.66 2.47 -4.28
C ALA A 27 -33.91 1.94 -3.55
N PHE A 28 -33.72 1.01 -2.61
CA PHE A 28 -34.80 0.45 -1.81
C PHE A 28 -35.53 1.53 -0.98
N ALA A 29 -34.79 2.39 -0.28
CA ALA A 29 -35.40 3.50 0.47
C ALA A 29 -36.19 4.44 -0.45
N SER A 30 -35.69 4.72 -1.65
CA SER A 30 -36.41 5.52 -2.65
C SER A 30 -37.70 4.84 -3.13
N ASP A 31 -37.68 3.51 -3.33
CA ASP A 31 -38.83 2.75 -3.81
C ASP A 31 -39.93 2.64 -2.72
N GLU A 32 -39.54 2.47 -1.46
CA GLU A 32 -40.45 2.42 -0.31
C GLU A 32 -40.92 3.81 0.18
N GLY A 33 -40.40 4.89 -0.43
CA GLY A 33 -40.68 6.27 0.00
C GLY A 33 -40.07 6.62 1.36
N GLU A 34 -39.06 5.89 1.80
CA GLU A 34 -38.29 6.18 3.01
C GLU A 34 -37.34 7.37 2.78
N GLU A 35 -37.03 8.08 3.86
CA GLU A 35 -36.10 9.20 3.82
C GLU A 35 -34.65 8.72 3.64
N VAL A 36 -34.02 9.10 2.53
CA VAL A 36 -32.58 8.87 2.31
C VAL A 36 -31.79 9.98 2.99
N ARG A 37 -30.91 9.60 3.92
CA ARG A 37 -30.16 10.56 4.72
C ARG A 37 -28.83 10.94 4.06
N ALA A 38 -28.27 12.07 4.48
CA ALA A 38 -26.95 12.51 4.02
C ALA A 38 -25.85 11.47 4.33
N GLU A 39 -25.99 10.72 5.43
CA GLU A 39 -25.07 9.64 5.78
C GLU A 39 -25.09 8.48 4.76
N ASP A 40 -26.25 8.19 4.16
CA ASP A 40 -26.37 7.13 3.14
C ASP A 40 -25.66 7.53 1.85
N PHE A 41 -25.83 8.78 1.41
CA PHE A 41 -25.08 9.32 0.27
C PHE A 41 -23.58 9.38 0.52
N ASN A 42 -23.16 9.74 1.74
CA ASN A 42 -21.74 9.72 2.11
C ASN A 42 -21.17 8.30 2.08
N ARG A 43 -21.89 7.30 2.62
CA ARG A 43 -21.47 5.89 2.55
C ARG A 43 -21.37 5.41 1.10
N LEU A 44 -22.35 5.75 0.26
CA LEU A 44 -22.32 5.45 -1.17
C LEU A 44 -21.09 6.05 -1.86
N ALA A 45 -20.84 7.35 -1.66
CA ALA A 45 -19.73 8.05 -2.28
C ALA A 45 -18.38 7.48 -1.83
N LEU A 46 -18.22 7.21 -0.54
CA LEU A 46 -17.01 6.57 0.01
C LEU A 46 -16.77 5.20 -0.61
N ALA A 47 -17.78 4.33 -0.64
CA ALA A 47 -17.67 3.00 -1.21
C ALA A 47 -17.33 3.06 -2.71
N GLN A 48 -17.97 3.97 -3.45
CA GLN A 48 -17.67 4.20 -4.86
C GLN A 48 -16.21 4.59 -5.08
N PHE A 49 -15.70 5.60 -4.37
CA PHE A 49 -14.33 6.07 -4.57
C PHE A 49 -13.29 5.04 -4.11
N SER A 50 -13.56 4.30 -3.02
CA SER A 50 -12.72 3.19 -2.60
C SER A 50 -12.68 2.08 -3.66
N CYS A 51 -13.82 1.75 -4.25
CA CYS A 51 -13.92 0.78 -5.35
C CYS A 51 -13.11 1.24 -6.57
N VAL A 52 -13.17 2.53 -6.93
CA VAL A 52 -12.37 3.11 -8.02
C VAL A 52 -10.87 2.90 -7.79
N TRP A 53 -10.35 3.21 -6.60
CA TRP A 53 -8.92 3.05 -6.32
C TRP A 53 -8.45 1.60 -6.44
N TRP A 54 -9.21 0.66 -5.88
CA TRP A 54 -8.85 -0.76 -5.96
C TRP A 54 -9.03 -1.33 -7.37
N ARG A 55 -10.04 -0.87 -8.11
CA ARG A 55 -10.21 -1.20 -9.53
C ARG A 55 -9.00 -0.74 -10.34
N ASP A 56 -8.50 0.47 -10.10
CA ASP A 56 -7.34 1.00 -10.82
C ASP A 56 -6.07 0.16 -10.52
N VAL A 57 -5.91 -0.34 -9.28
CA VAL A 57 -4.84 -1.32 -8.96
C VAL A 57 -5.01 -2.61 -9.77
N VAL A 58 -6.21 -3.20 -9.76
CA VAL A 58 -6.49 -4.45 -10.49
C VAL A 58 -6.31 -4.26 -12.00
N GLN A 59 -6.74 -3.13 -12.55
CA GLN A 59 -6.60 -2.79 -13.96
C GLN A 59 -5.12 -2.71 -14.36
N ARG A 60 -4.29 -2.11 -13.51
CA ARG A 60 -2.83 -2.05 -13.72
C ARG A 60 -2.18 -3.44 -13.70
N ILE A 61 -2.65 -4.34 -12.84
CA ILE A 61 -2.15 -5.72 -12.79
C ILE A 61 -2.60 -6.51 -14.03
N ASP A 62 -3.90 -6.48 -14.33
CA ASP A 62 -4.51 -7.37 -15.31
C ASP A 62 -4.40 -6.86 -16.76
N HIS A 63 -4.17 -5.55 -16.98
CA HIS A 63 -4.10 -4.95 -18.32
C HIS A 63 -2.78 -4.25 -18.63
N GLU A 64 -2.07 -3.71 -17.62
CA GLU A 64 -0.73 -3.14 -17.81
C GLU A 64 0.39 -4.15 -17.47
N GLU A 65 0.02 -5.38 -17.06
CA GLU A 65 0.93 -6.47 -16.68
C GLU A 65 1.95 -6.07 -15.59
N LEU A 66 1.60 -5.10 -14.74
CA LEU A 66 2.47 -4.67 -13.65
C LEU A 66 2.50 -5.71 -12.53
N ASP A 67 3.66 -5.83 -11.87
CA ASP A 67 3.71 -6.52 -10.58
C ASP A 67 2.77 -5.82 -9.57
N GLY A 68 2.18 -6.60 -8.67
CA GLY A 68 1.19 -6.09 -7.73
C GLY A 68 1.73 -4.99 -6.80
N ALA A 69 3.01 -5.04 -6.41
CA ALA A 69 3.62 -3.97 -5.63
C ALA A 69 3.76 -2.68 -6.45
N GLU A 70 4.17 -2.79 -7.70
CA GLU A 70 4.29 -1.64 -8.60
C GLU A 70 2.92 -1.01 -8.91
N ALA A 71 1.90 -1.83 -9.17
CA ALA A 71 0.54 -1.37 -9.39
C ALA A 71 0.00 -0.56 -8.19
N ILE A 72 0.19 -1.07 -6.96
CA ILE A 72 -0.18 -0.37 -5.73
C ILE A 72 0.58 0.95 -5.60
N LEU A 73 1.90 0.96 -5.81
CA LEU A 73 2.71 2.18 -5.69
C LEU A 73 2.30 3.26 -6.71
N ARG A 74 1.98 2.88 -7.96
CA ARG A 74 1.51 3.84 -8.97
C ARG A 74 0.15 4.42 -8.58
N THR A 75 -0.82 3.60 -8.19
CA THR A 75 -2.13 4.08 -7.76
C THR A 75 -2.04 4.90 -6.47
N ARG A 76 -1.12 4.56 -5.56
CA ARG A 76 -0.84 5.35 -4.35
C ARG A 76 -0.40 6.77 -4.70
N ARG A 77 0.51 6.95 -5.66
CA ARG A 77 0.93 8.28 -6.14
C ARG A 77 -0.24 9.05 -6.77
N ASP A 78 -1.14 8.37 -7.47
CA ASP A 78 -2.34 9.00 -8.04
C ASP A 78 -3.32 9.47 -6.95
N ALA A 79 -3.52 8.65 -5.91
CA ALA A 79 -4.30 9.02 -4.73
C ALA A 79 -3.68 10.20 -3.98
N GLU A 80 -2.36 10.21 -3.74
CA GLU A 80 -1.64 11.34 -3.14
C GLU A 80 -1.80 12.62 -3.98
N ARG A 81 -1.64 12.51 -5.30
CA ARG A 81 -1.84 13.65 -6.22
C ARG A 81 -3.27 14.18 -6.16
N SER A 82 -4.26 13.31 -5.97
CA SER A 82 -5.67 13.72 -5.83
C SER A 82 -5.91 14.54 -4.56
N LEU A 83 -5.18 14.29 -3.48
CA LEU A 83 -5.24 15.07 -2.24
C LEU A 83 -4.55 16.44 -2.37
N LEU A 84 -3.47 16.50 -3.13
CA LEU A 84 -2.71 17.75 -3.36
C LEU A 84 -3.40 18.68 -4.35
N ARG A 85 -4.18 18.15 -5.29
CA ARG A 85 -5.02 18.96 -6.17
C ARG A 85 -6.11 19.63 -5.33
N ARG A 86 -5.94 20.91 -5.03
CA ARG A 86 -7.03 21.78 -4.56
C ARG A 86 -8.11 21.86 -5.64
N SER A 87 -9.07 20.94 -5.59
CA SER A 87 -10.36 21.16 -6.23
C SER A 87 -11.11 22.16 -5.35
N ILE A 88 -11.00 23.44 -5.70
CA ILE A 88 -11.90 24.46 -5.15
C ILE A 88 -13.19 24.31 -5.96
N CYS A 89 -14.04 23.36 -5.57
CA CYS A 89 -15.40 23.30 -6.09
C CYS A 89 -16.17 24.49 -5.50
N TYR A 90 -16.17 25.61 -6.21
CA TYR A 90 -17.20 26.63 -6.03
C TYR A 90 -18.51 26.04 -6.58
N GLY A 91 -19.30 25.46 -5.69
CA GLY A 91 -20.55 24.76 -6.03
C GLY A 91 -21.35 24.41 -4.78
N GLU A 92 -22.56 23.92 -5.00
CA GLU A 92 -23.54 23.53 -3.98
C GLU A 92 -22.98 22.50 -2.98
N LEU A 93 -23.53 22.46 -1.76
CA LEU A 93 -23.07 21.63 -0.63
C LEU A 93 -22.82 20.16 -1.01
N PHE A 94 -23.59 19.61 -1.96
CA PHE A 94 -23.41 18.26 -2.48
C PHE A 94 -22.03 18.05 -3.12
N ALA A 95 -21.56 18.98 -3.96
CA ALA A 95 -20.26 18.86 -4.62
C ALA A 95 -19.11 18.90 -3.60
N GLN A 96 -19.26 19.70 -2.54
CA GLN A 96 -18.29 19.75 -1.43
C GLN A 96 -18.28 18.44 -0.63
N ALA A 97 -19.44 17.88 -0.34
CA ALA A 97 -19.57 16.59 0.34
C ALA A 97 -18.96 15.45 -0.48
N MET A 98 -19.20 15.40 -1.80
CA MET A 98 -18.61 14.41 -2.69
C MET A 98 -17.08 14.50 -2.74
N GLU A 99 -16.55 15.71 -2.81
CA GLU A 99 -15.09 15.91 -2.80
C GLU A 99 -14.48 15.52 -1.44
N GLN A 100 -15.18 15.78 -0.33
CA GLN A 100 -14.76 15.31 1.00
C GLN A 100 -14.77 13.78 1.08
N ALA A 101 -15.81 13.11 0.58
CA ALA A 101 -15.87 11.65 0.51
C ALA A 101 -14.71 11.09 -0.33
N ARG A 102 -14.41 11.71 -1.49
CA ARG A 102 -13.25 11.32 -2.32
C ARG A 102 -11.93 11.41 -1.55
N ARG A 103 -11.71 12.52 -0.84
CA ARG A 103 -10.50 12.72 -0.02
C ARG A 103 -10.40 11.68 1.09
N GLN A 104 -11.50 11.40 1.78
CA GLN A 104 -11.54 10.38 2.81
C GLN A 104 -11.24 8.98 2.24
N ALA A 105 -11.82 8.61 1.10
CA ALA A 105 -11.52 7.34 0.44
C ALA A 105 -10.04 7.24 0.00
N ALA A 106 -9.46 8.32 -0.53
CA ALA A 106 -8.04 8.36 -0.85
C ALA A 106 -7.17 8.17 0.41
N LEU A 107 -7.47 8.85 1.53
CA LEU A 107 -6.75 8.66 2.79
C LEU A 107 -6.86 7.22 3.32
N GLN A 108 -8.05 6.62 3.25
CA GLN A 108 -8.27 5.22 3.63
C GLN A 108 -7.42 4.28 2.75
N PHE A 109 -7.42 4.48 1.43
CA PHE A 109 -6.58 3.71 0.52
C PHE A 109 -5.08 3.83 0.83
N LEU A 110 -4.58 5.05 1.08
CA LEU A 110 -3.19 5.29 1.46
C LEU A 110 -2.83 4.60 2.78
N LYS A 111 -3.75 4.59 3.75
CA LYS A 111 -3.57 3.91 5.02
C LYS A 111 -3.51 2.39 4.84
N THR A 112 -4.49 1.80 4.16
CA THR A 112 -4.54 0.35 3.92
C THR A 112 -3.32 -0.12 3.15
N THR A 113 -2.89 0.60 2.12
CA THR A 113 -1.68 0.24 1.36
C THR A 113 -0.39 0.34 2.17
N GLN A 114 -0.33 1.26 3.15
CA GLN A 114 0.78 1.30 4.11
C GLN A 114 0.77 0.08 5.05
N GLU A 115 -0.38 -0.25 5.63
CA GLU A 115 -0.55 -1.43 6.50
C GLU A 115 -0.17 -2.73 5.78
N LEU A 116 -0.50 -2.82 4.49
CA LEU A 116 -0.10 -3.94 3.63
C LEU A 116 1.43 -4.00 3.44
N ALA A 117 2.07 -2.87 3.17
CA ALA A 117 3.52 -2.82 3.03
C ALA A 117 4.21 -3.26 4.33
N ASP A 118 3.75 -2.74 5.46
CA ASP A 118 4.29 -3.06 6.79
C ASP A 118 4.12 -4.55 7.12
N ALA A 119 2.97 -5.15 6.80
CA ALA A 119 2.72 -6.57 7.00
C ALA A 119 3.66 -7.46 6.17
N VAL A 120 3.97 -7.04 4.94
CA VAL A 120 4.91 -7.76 4.08
C VAL A 120 6.35 -7.66 4.62
N THR A 121 6.77 -6.49 5.10
CA THR A 121 8.12 -6.31 5.66
C THR A 121 8.30 -7.01 7.02
N ASN A 122 7.25 -7.03 7.85
CA ASN A 122 7.29 -7.69 9.16
C ASN A 122 7.16 -9.22 9.08
N SER A 123 6.71 -9.76 7.95
CA SER A 123 6.61 -11.21 7.72
C SER A 123 7.89 -11.83 7.15
N ALA A 124 8.91 -11.03 6.84
CA ALA A 124 10.21 -11.55 6.43
C ALA A 124 10.93 -12.15 7.64
N PRO A 125 11.37 -13.43 7.62
CA PRO A 125 12.17 -13.97 8.70
C PRO A 125 13.48 -13.19 8.79
N SER A 126 13.76 -12.62 9.97
CA SER A 126 15.08 -12.12 10.33
C SER A 126 16.11 -13.21 10.02
N SER A 127 16.89 -13.01 8.96
CA SER A 127 18.03 -13.88 8.70
C SER A 127 18.95 -13.85 9.92
N PRO A 128 19.43 -15.01 10.41
CA PRO A 128 20.34 -15.05 11.53
C PRO A 128 21.64 -14.35 11.12
N GLN A 129 21.96 -13.33 11.89
CA GLN A 129 23.24 -12.64 11.93
C GLN A 129 24.40 -13.65 11.83
N PRO A 130 25.41 -13.44 10.96
CA PRO A 130 26.55 -14.34 10.90
C PRO A 130 27.28 -14.29 12.24
N ALA A 131 27.29 -15.43 12.94
CA ALA A 131 28.05 -15.61 14.16
C ALA A 131 29.54 -15.41 13.83
N ILE A 132 30.11 -14.33 14.35
CA ILE A 132 31.55 -14.13 14.44
C ILE A 132 32.10 -15.33 15.23
N PRO A 133 33.01 -16.16 14.70
CA PRO A 133 33.70 -17.12 15.54
C PRO A 133 34.67 -16.34 16.44
N ALA A 134 34.31 -16.25 17.72
CA ALA A 134 35.22 -15.82 18.77
C ALA A 134 36.40 -16.80 18.87
N THR A 135 37.58 -16.22 18.84
CA THR A 135 38.92 -16.75 19.02
C THR A 135 39.05 -17.80 20.14
N VAL A 136 39.86 -18.85 19.89
CA VAL A 136 40.62 -19.52 20.96
C VAL A 136 42.09 -19.59 20.55
N PRO A 137 43.03 -19.14 21.40
CA PRO A 137 44.47 -19.16 21.12
C PRO A 137 45.09 -20.48 21.56
N SER A 138 46.05 -21.00 20.79
CA SER A 138 47.01 -22.00 21.28
C SER A 138 48.41 -21.68 20.77
N THR A 139 49.25 -21.36 21.74
CA THR A 139 50.65 -20.96 21.69
C THR A 139 51.58 -22.17 21.62
N SER A 140 52.64 -22.10 20.80
CA SER A 140 54.05 -22.48 21.08
C SER A 140 54.82 -22.44 19.75
N ALA A 141 55.74 -21.49 19.54
CA ALA A 141 57.15 -21.49 19.98
C ALA A 141 57.90 -22.72 19.43
N ASP A 142 59.09 -22.65 18.86
CA ASP A 142 60.08 -21.63 18.51
C ASP A 142 61.08 -22.46 17.68
N ASP A 143 61.55 -22.01 16.52
CA ASP A 143 62.96 -22.27 16.20
C ASP A 143 63.50 -21.41 15.06
N ALA A 144 64.75 -21.02 15.27
CA ALA A 144 65.46 -19.94 14.62
C ALA A 144 66.26 -20.38 13.37
N ALA A 145 66.49 -19.43 12.45
CA ALA A 145 67.75 -19.16 11.72
C ALA A 145 67.44 -18.27 10.50
N THR A 146 67.82 -16.98 10.49
CA THR A 146 69.15 -16.42 10.21
C THR A 146 69.43 -16.21 8.71
N GLN A 147 69.77 -14.95 8.39
CA GLN A 147 70.37 -14.34 7.17
C GLN A 147 69.41 -13.68 6.18
N ALA A 148 69.75 -12.58 5.51
CA ALA A 148 70.69 -11.47 5.68
C ALA A 148 70.52 -10.61 4.41
N SER A 149 70.82 -9.31 4.50
CA SER A 149 71.13 -8.41 3.36
C SER A 149 69.92 -8.00 2.51
N GLY A 150 69.67 -6.74 2.14
CA GLY A 150 70.37 -5.46 2.23
C GLY A 150 69.46 -4.46 1.49
N ARG A 151 69.19 -3.27 2.07
CA ARG A 151 69.77 -1.98 1.66
C ARG A 151 68.96 -1.22 0.59
N ASN A 152 68.36 -0.12 1.09
CA ASN A 152 68.08 1.20 0.50
C ASN A 152 67.06 1.40 -0.64
N ASP A 153 65.99 2.14 -0.30
CA ASP A 153 65.69 3.53 -0.70
C ASP A 153 65.99 4.02 -2.13
N THR A 154 64.89 4.50 -2.75
CA THR A 154 64.73 5.63 -3.71
C THR A 154 65.54 5.68 -5.00
#